data_AF-A0A8H3ZL49-F1
#
_entry.id   AF-A0A8H3ZL49-F1
#
_cell.length_a   1.000
_cell.length_b   1.000
_cell.length_c   1.000
_cell.angle_alpha   90.00
_cell.angle_beta   90.00
_cell.angle_gamma   90.00
#
_symmetry.space_group_name_H-M   'P 1'
#
loop_
_entity.id
_entity.type
_entity.pdbx_description
1 polymer ?
#
loop_
_entity_poly.entity_id
_entity_poly.type
_entity_poly.pdbx_seq_one_letter_code
_entity_poly.pdbx_strand_id
1 'polypeptide(L)'
;MATGIDAKLLKSTKFPPEFNQKVDMQKVNLQVMKKWIASKISDILGSEDDVVIELCFNLIEGSRFPDIKSLQIQLTGFLDKDTAPFCKELWKLCLSAQTSPQGVPKELLEAKKLELIQEKIEPQTKLAADAKTQKDGNKKSVD
;
A
#
# COMPACT_ATOMS: atom_id res chain seq x y z
N MET A 1 3.05 16.60 -24.53
CA MET A 1 3.20 18.06 -24.45
C MET A 1 2.44 18.50 -23.21
N ALA A 2 3.12 19.08 -22.21
CA ALA A 2 2.44 19.64 -21.04
C ALA A 2 1.73 20.93 -21.50
N THR A 3 0.42 21.01 -21.25
CA THR A 3 -0.40 22.19 -21.58
C THR A 3 0.09 23.38 -20.74
N GLY A 4 -0.09 24.62 -21.22
CA GLY A 4 0.37 25.82 -20.49
C GLY A 4 -0.22 25.97 -19.08
N ILE A 5 -1.30 25.25 -18.78
CA ILE A 5 -1.93 25.16 -17.47
C ILE A 5 -1.06 24.34 -16.50
N ASP A 6 -0.47 23.24 -16.96
CA ASP A 6 0.43 22.40 -16.17
C ASP A 6 1.64 23.20 -15.67
N ALA A 7 2.19 24.06 -16.53
CA ALA A 7 3.33 24.91 -16.18
C ALA A 7 2.98 26.03 -15.18
N LYS A 8 1.73 26.53 -15.17
CA LYS A 8 1.26 27.49 -14.16
C LYS A 8 1.02 26.82 -12.82
N LEU A 9 0.38 25.66 -12.81
CA LEU A 9 0.20 24.86 -11.59
C LEU A 9 1.55 24.43 -11.01
N LEU A 10 2.52 24.01 -11.84
CA LEU A 10 3.86 23.64 -11.38
C LEU A 10 4.60 24.80 -10.69
N LYS A 11 4.30 26.06 -11.05
CA LYS A 11 4.92 27.24 -10.40
C LYS A 11 4.17 27.68 -9.14
N SER A 12 2.86 27.43 -9.07
CA SER A 12 2.02 27.83 -7.94
C SER A 12 2.01 26.78 -6.82
N THR A 13 2.22 25.51 -7.16
CA THR A 13 2.19 24.39 -6.22
C THR A 13 3.50 24.31 -5.44
N LYS A 14 3.40 24.32 -4.11
CA LYS A 14 4.54 24.08 -3.23
C LYS A 14 4.83 22.58 -3.18
N PHE A 15 6.00 22.20 -3.69
CA PHE A 15 6.46 20.82 -3.62
C PHE A 15 7.31 20.60 -2.37
N PRO A 16 7.08 19.51 -1.62
CA PRO A 16 7.96 19.12 -0.53
C PRO A 16 9.35 18.70 -1.06
N PRO A 17 10.41 18.81 -0.23
CA PRO A 17 11.78 18.50 -0.64
C PRO A 17 11.99 17.03 -1.02
N GLU A 18 11.13 16.14 -0.53
CA GLU A 18 11.10 14.71 -0.88
C GLU A 18 10.97 14.50 -2.39
N PHE A 19 10.29 15.42 -3.10
CA PHE A 19 10.07 15.33 -4.55
C PHE A 19 11.35 15.57 -5.36
N ASN A 20 12.40 16.07 -4.72
CA ASN A 20 13.69 16.26 -5.35
C ASN A 20 14.51 14.96 -5.39
N GLN A 21 14.08 13.92 -4.67
CA GLN A 21 14.70 12.60 -4.70
C GLN A 21 14.11 11.78 -5.83
N LYS A 22 14.97 11.26 -6.70
CA LYS A 22 14.55 10.35 -7.78
C LYS A 22 14.27 8.97 -7.20
N VAL A 23 13.16 8.37 -7.64
CA VAL A 23 12.86 6.97 -7.34
C VAL A 23 13.03 6.11 -8.58
N ASP A 24 13.73 5.00 -8.45
CA ASP A 24 13.85 3.99 -9.50
C ASP A 24 12.72 2.95 -9.37
N MET A 25 11.74 3.01 -10.29
CA MET A 25 10.60 2.10 -10.28
C MET A 25 10.97 0.64 -10.54
N GLN A 26 12.16 0.36 -11.09
CA GLN A 26 12.65 -1.02 -11.20
C GLN A 26 13.03 -1.64 -9.85
N LYS A 27 13.25 -0.82 -8.82
CA LYS A 27 13.54 -1.27 -7.46
C LYS A 27 12.31 -1.30 -6.57
N VAL A 28 11.14 -0.94 -7.10
CA VAL A 28 9.90 -0.85 -6.34
C VAL A 28 8.93 -1.91 -6.84
N ASN A 29 8.23 -2.57 -5.92
CA ASN A 29 7.22 -3.55 -6.27
C ASN A 29 5.93 -2.87 -6.71
N LEU A 30 5.74 -2.74 -8.02
CA LEU A 30 4.59 -2.09 -8.64
C LEU A 30 3.25 -2.74 -8.26
N GLN A 31 3.20 -4.06 -8.03
CA GLN A 31 1.96 -4.74 -7.64
C GLN A 31 1.47 -4.26 -6.27
N VAL A 32 2.40 -4.07 -5.33
CA VAL A 32 2.12 -3.56 -4.00
C VAL A 32 1.70 -2.09 -4.08
N MET A 33 2.38 -1.30 -4.90
CA MET A 33 2.02 0.11 -5.12
C MET A 33 0.62 0.24 -5.73
N LYS A 34 0.26 -0.59 -6.72
CA LYS A 34 -1.07 -0.60 -7.34
C LYS A 34 -2.18 -0.84 -6.31
N LYS A 35 -2.02 -1.84 -5.43
CA LYS A 35 -2.97 -2.11 -4.35
C LYS A 35 -3.08 -0.95 -3.37
N TRP A 36 -1.95 -0.32 -3.01
CA TRP A 36 -1.96 0.83 -2.10
C TRP A 36 -2.65 2.05 -2.73
N ILE A 37 -2.36 2.35 -4.00
CA ILE A 37 -3.01 3.44 -4.74
C ILE A 37 -4.52 3.23 -4.77
N ALA A 38 -4.98 2.03 -5.12
CA ALA A 38 -6.42 1.72 -5.16
C ALA A 38 -7.10 1.98 -3.80
N SER A 39 -6.50 1.46 -2.72
CA SER A 39 -7.01 1.67 -1.36
C SER A 39 -7.03 3.16 -0.97
N LYS A 40 -5.97 3.91 -1.29
CA LYS A 40 -5.85 5.32 -0.92
C LYS A 40 -6.77 6.23 -1.75
N ILE A 41 -6.96 5.94 -3.04
CA ILE A 41 -7.93 6.66 -3.89
C ILE A 41 -9.35 6.43 -3.37
N SER A 42 -9.70 5.19 -3.02
CA SER A 42 -11.01 4.86 -2.44
C SER A 42 -11.25 5.58 -1.11
N ASP A 43 -10.21 5.77 -0.29
CA ASP A 43 -10.28 6.51 0.98
C ASP A 43 -10.53 8.01 0.74
N ILE A 44 -9.88 8.62 -0.25
CA ILE A 44 -10.01 10.05 -0.55
C ILE A 44 -11.35 10.37 -1.22
N LEU A 45 -11.73 9.59 -2.25
CA LEU A 45 -12.95 9.82 -3.02
C LEU A 45 -14.19 9.22 -2.35
N GLY A 46 -14.02 8.31 -1.39
CA GLY A 46 -15.11 7.50 -0.83
C GLY A 46 -15.71 6.50 -1.83
N SER A 47 -15.05 6.29 -2.97
CA SER A 47 -15.45 5.41 -4.05
C SER A 47 -14.23 4.97 -4.86
N GLU A 48 -14.25 3.73 -5.32
CA GLU A 48 -13.18 3.17 -6.16
C GLU A 48 -13.33 3.73 -7.59
N ASP A 49 -12.44 4.64 -7.97
CA ASP A 49 -12.38 5.18 -9.32
C ASP A 49 -11.24 4.52 -10.10
N ASP A 50 -11.56 3.44 -10.83
CA ASP A 50 -10.59 2.62 -11.56
C ASP A 50 -9.82 3.44 -12.60
N VAL A 51 -10.45 4.48 -13.18
CA VAL A 51 -9.81 5.38 -14.16
C VAL A 51 -8.68 6.18 -13.51
N VAL A 52 -8.91 6.71 -12.30
CA VAL A 52 -7.87 7.45 -11.55
C VAL A 52 -6.75 6.52 -11.10
N ILE A 53 -7.10 5.30 -10.67
CA ILE A 53 -6.14 4.27 -10.25
C ILE A 53 -5.24 3.86 -11.44
N GLU A 54 -5.83 3.56 -12.59
CA GLU A 54 -5.12 3.22 -13.82
C GLU A 54 -4.26 4.37 -14.31
N LEU A 55 -4.77 5.61 -14.29
CA LEU A 55 -3.99 6.79 -14.68
C LEU A 55 -2.76 6.95 -13.79
N CYS A 56 -2.97 6.89 -12.47
CA CYS A 56 -1.88 7.03 -11.50
C CYS A 56 -0.86 5.90 -11.70
N PHE A 57 -1.32 4.66 -11.88
CA PHE A 57 -0.46 3.51 -12.12
C PHE A 57 0.34 3.63 -13.43
N ASN A 58 -0.30 4.03 -14.54
CA ASN A 58 0.36 4.26 -15.82
C ASN A 58 1.43 5.35 -15.76
N LEU A 59 1.22 6.42 -14.98
CA LEU A 59 2.22 7.47 -14.80
C LEU A 59 3.46 6.99 -14.06
N ILE A 60 3.30 6.03 -13.15
CA ILE A 60 4.38 5.47 -12.33
C ILE A 60 5.08 4.33 -13.08
N GLU A 61 4.35 3.46 -13.77
CA GLU A 61 4.89 2.35 -14.57
C GLU A 61 5.55 2.85 -15.87
N GLY A 62 4.95 3.86 -16.51
CA GLY A 62 5.33 4.33 -17.84
C GLY A 62 6.72 4.97 -17.91
N SER A 63 7.35 5.27 -16.77
CA SER A 63 8.72 5.78 -16.72
C SER A 63 9.50 5.11 -15.59
N ARG A 64 10.75 4.73 -15.88
CA ARG A 64 11.69 4.22 -14.86
C ARG A 64 11.92 5.24 -13.73
N PHE A 65 11.94 6.52 -14.09
CA PHE A 65 12.04 7.65 -13.17
C PHE A 65 10.81 8.53 -13.38
N PRO A 66 9.70 8.24 -12.68
CA PRO A 66 8.49 9.04 -12.81
C PRO A 66 8.71 10.44 -12.24
N ASP A 67 8.02 11.43 -12.82
CA ASP A 67 8.12 12.81 -12.38
C ASP A 67 6.95 13.14 -11.45
N ILE A 68 7.21 13.12 -10.14
CA ILE A 68 6.19 13.30 -9.11
C ILE A 68 5.46 14.64 -9.22
N LYS A 69 6.12 15.66 -9.78
CA LYS A 69 5.49 16.96 -10.00
C LYS A 69 4.42 16.87 -11.09
N SER A 70 4.73 16.23 -12.20
CA SER A 70 3.76 15.97 -13.27
C SER A 70 2.61 15.09 -12.77
N LEU A 71 2.91 14.06 -11.98
CA LEU A 71 1.91 13.20 -11.37
C LEU A 71 0.97 14.00 -10.46
N GLN A 72 1.50 14.89 -9.62
CA GLN A 72 0.67 15.77 -8.79
C GLN A 72 -0.22 16.68 -9.64
N ILE A 73 0.26 17.25 -10.74
CA ILE A 73 -0.59 18.12 -11.57
C ILE A 73 -1.73 17.32 -12.21
N GLN A 74 -1.43 16.15 -12.77
CA GLN A 74 -2.43 15.30 -13.42
C GLN A 74 -3.49 14.83 -12.42
N LEU A 75 -3.06 14.40 -11.23
CA LEU A 75 -3.97 13.98 -10.17
C LEU A 75 -4.74 15.14 -9.52
N THR A 76 -4.21 16.37 -9.59
CA THR A 76 -4.91 17.57 -9.07
C THR A 76 -6.23 17.79 -9.78
N GLY A 77 -6.36 17.37 -11.05
CA GLY A 77 -7.63 17.39 -11.77
C GLY A 77 -8.71 16.46 -11.20
N PHE A 78 -8.32 15.47 -10.38
CA PHE A 78 -9.23 14.46 -9.81
C PHE A 78 -9.40 14.61 -8.29
N LEU A 79 -8.28 14.73 -7.57
CA LEU A 79 -8.23 14.75 -6.10
C LEU A 79 -8.18 16.18 -5.53
N ASP A 80 -8.02 17.21 -6.38
CA ASP A 80 -7.94 18.64 -6.00
C ASP A 80 -7.04 18.87 -4.76
N LYS A 81 -7.59 19.35 -3.64
CA LYS A 81 -6.87 19.61 -2.38
C LYS A 81 -6.20 18.38 -1.75
N ASP A 82 -6.72 17.18 -1.99
CA ASP A 82 -6.23 15.93 -1.39
C ASP A 82 -5.06 15.33 -2.20
N THR A 83 -4.74 15.90 -3.35
CA THR A 83 -3.64 15.46 -4.20
C THR A 83 -2.27 15.64 -3.57
N ALA A 84 -2.04 16.77 -2.89
CA ALA A 84 -0.77 17.08 -2.26
C ALA A 84 -0.39 16.07 -1.16
N PRO A 85 -1.27 15.75 -0.18
CA PRO A 85 -0.97 14.71 0.81
C PRO A 85 -0.85 13.32 0.17
N PHE A 86 -1.69 12.99 -0.83
CA PHE A 86 -1.61 11.72 -1.55
C PHE A 86 -0.24 11.51 -2.23
N CYS A 87 0.21 12.48 -3.03
CA CYS A 87 1.49 12.38 -3.75
C CYS A 87 2.67 12.31 -2.79
N LYS A 88 2.58 13.00 -1.65
CA LYS A 88 3.61 12.97 -0.61
C LYS A 88 3.76 11.57 -0.02
N GLU A 89 2.67 10.95 0.41
CA GLU A 89 2.71 9.57 0.93
C GLU A 89 3.19 8.58 -0.13
N LEU A 90 2.65 8.67 -1.34
CA LEU A 90 3.06 7.80 -2.45
C LEU A 90 4.56 7.86 -2.71
N TRP A 91 5.12 9.08 -2.74
CA TRP A 91 6.54 9.28 -2.99
C TRP A 91 7.41 8.76 -1.84
N LYS A 92 6.98 8.97 -0.59
CA LYS A 92 7.66 8.44 0.60
C LYS A 92 7.69 6.91 0.62
N LEU A 93 6.60 6.26 0.22
CA LEU A 93 6.54 4.80 0.06
C LEU A 93 7.48 4.32 -1.04
N CYS A 94 7.43 4.95 -2.21
CA CYS A 94 8.35 4.71 -3.31
C CYS A 94 9.83 4.82 -2.89
N LEU A 95 10.19 5.87 -2.14
CA LEU A 95 11.52 6.06 -1.58
C LEU A 95 11.90 4.95 -0.57
N SER A 96 11.00 4.59 0.32
CA SER A 96 11.22 3.48 1.26
C SER A 96 11.39 2.14 0.54
N ALA A 97 10.57 1.90 -0.49
CA ALA A 97 10.61 0.68 -1.30
C ALA A 97 11.94 0.53 -2.04
N GLN A 98 12.47 1.59 -2.67
CA GLN A 98 13.75 1.50 -3.38
C GLN A 98 14.95 1.26 -2.45
N THR A 99 14.84 1.64 -1.17
CA THR A 99 15.88 1.37 -0.15
C THR A 99 15.77 -0.03 0.43
N SER A 100 14.65 -0.71 0.18
CA SER A 100 14.39 -2.07 0.62
C SER A 100 14.89 -3.06 -0.44
N PRO A 101 15.68 -4.09 -0.07
CA PRO A 101 16.22 -5.06 -1.03
C PRO A 101 15.12 -5.88 -1.72
N GLN A 102 13.93 -5.97 -1.13
CA GLN A 102 12.76 -6.65 -1.71
C GLN A 102 11.89 -5.72 -2.57
N GLY A 103 12.20 -4.43 -2.62
CA GLY A 103 11.37 -3.43 -3.29
C GLY A 103 10.00 -3.20 -2.63
N VAL A 104 9.83 -3.64 -1.38
CA VAL A 104 8.60 -3.47 -0.61
C VAL A 104 8.81 -2.39 0.44
N PRO A 105 7.96 -1.36 0.50
CA PRO A 105 8.07 -0.32 1.52
C PRO A 105 7.76 -0.87 2.91
N LYS A 106 8.54 -0.44 3.91
CA LYS A 106 8.42 -0.90 5.29
C LYS A 106 7.04 -0.61 5.89
N GLU A 107 6.46 0.55 5.57
CA GLU A 107 5.11 0.93 6.00
C GLU A 107 4.05 -0.11 5.56
N LEU A 108 4.15 -0.65 4.33
CA LEU A 108 3.22 -1.69 3.87
C LEU A 108 3.55 -3.07 4.44
N LEU A 109 4.83 -3.34 4.71
CA LEU A 109 5.22 -4.56 5.41
C LEU A 109 4.68 -4.59 6.83
N GLU A 110 4.72 -3.47 7.54
CA GLU A 110 4.14 -3.32 8.88
C GLU A 110 2.61 -3.44 8.84
N ALA A 111 1.94 -2.77 7.90
CA ALA A 111 0.49 -2.90 7.72
C ALA A 111 0.07 -4.36 7.50
N LYS A 112 0.73 -5.08 6.57
CA LYS A 112 0.46 -6.52 6.34
C LYS A 112 0.80 -7.40 7.54
N LYS A 113 1.87 -7.09 8.27
CA LYS A 113 2.29 -7.85 9.45
C LYS A 113 1.26 -7.72 10.58
N LEU A 114 0.68 -6.54 10.75
CA LEU A 114 -0.41 -6.28 11.70
C LEU A 114 -1.69 -7.05 11.37
N GLU A 115 -2.03 -7.21 10.08
CA GLU A 115 -3.17 -8.05 9.65
C GLU A 115 -2.89 -9.54 9.88
N LEU A 116 -1.69 -10.03 9.53
CA LEU A 116 -1.34 -11.45 9.68
C LEU A 116 -1.26 -11.90 11.14
N ILE A 117 -0.91 -10.99 12.07
CA ILE A 117 -0.89 -11.28 13.51
C ILE A 117 -2.32 -11.40 14.07
N GLN A 118 -3.30 -10.70 13.50
CA GLN A 118 -4.71 -10.88 13.88
C GLN A 118 -5.30 -12.17 13.31
N GLU A 119 -4.89 -12.60 12.10
CA GLU A 119 -5.44 -13.80 11.46
C GLU A 119 -4.78 -15.11 11.95
N LYS A 120 -3.59 -15.06 12.56
CA LYS A 120 -2.87 -16.26 13.07
C LYS A 120 -3.18 -16.66 14.51
N ILE A 121 -4.17 -16.07 15.18
CA ILE A 121 -4.59 -16.51 16.52
C ILE A 121 -5.65 -17.64 16.46
N GLU A 122 -6.13 -18.07 15.29
CA GLU A 122 -7.09 -19.18 15.20
C GLU A 122 -6.75 -20.26 14.15
N PRO A 123 -5.62 -20.98 14.31
CA PRO A 123 -5.76 -22.44 14.21
C PRO A 123 -4.77 -23.20 15.11
N GLN A 124 -5.02 -23.33 16.43
CA GLN A 124 -4.40 -24.47 17.15
C GLN A 124 -5.02 -24.94 18.48
N THR A 125 -6.00 -24.28 19.08
CA THR A 125 -6.45 -24.72 20.44
C THR A 125 -7.65 -25.67 20.46
N LYS A 126 -8.25 -26.04 19.32
CA LYS A 126 -9.51 -26.82 19.31
C LYS A 126 -9.34 -28.34 19.16
N LEU A 127 -8.13 -28.88 18.97
CA LEU A 127 -7.91 -30.33 18.79
C LEU A 127 -7.37 -31.08 20.02
N ALA A 128 -7.24 -30.45 21.19
CA ALA A 128 -6.70 -31.11 22.40
C ALA A 128 -7.74 -31.39 23.50
N ALA A 129 -9.04 -31.22 23.24
CA ALA A 129 -10.09 -31.47 24.23
C ALA A 129 -10.68 -32.89 24.17
N ASP A 130 -10.47 -33.64 23.07
CA ASP A 130 -10.99 -35.00 22.89
C ASP A 130 -9.89 -36.05 23.14
N ALA A 131 -9.35 -36.10 24.36
CA ALA A 131 -8.42 -37.17 24.77
C ALA A 131 -8.39 -37.42 26.29
N LYS A 132 -9.40 -36.94 27.05
CA LYS A 132 -9.47 -37.14 28.51
C LYS A 132 -10.70 -37.91 29.00
N THR A 133 -11.58 -38.35 28.11
CA THR A 133 -12.62 -39.32 28.46
C THR A 133 -12.11 -40.70 28.06
N GLN A 134 -12.32 -41.72 28.89
CA GLN A 134 -11.86 -43.11 28.74
C GLN A 134 -10.47 -43.44 29.33
N LYS A 135 -10.26 -43.21 30.63
CA LYS A 135 -9.37 -44.08 31.41
C LYS A 135 -9.68 -44.15 32.91
N ASP A 136 -10.96 -44.12 33.29
CA ASP A 136 -11.38 -44.50 34.65
C ASP A 136 -12.68 -45.29 34.55
N GLY A 137 -12.66 -46.56 34.96
CA GLY A 137 -13.86 -47.42 34.94
C GLY A 137 -13.68 -48.91 34.60
N ASN A 138 -12.46 -49.41 34.34
CA ASN A 138 -12.26 -50.87 34.19
C ASN A 138 -11.09 -51.40 35.03
N LYS A 139 -11.34 -51.53 36.33
CA LYS A 139 -10.76 -52.50 37.28
C LYS A 139 -11.59 -52.31 38.56
N LYS A 140 -12.35 -53.26 39.08
CA LYS A 140 -11.95 -54.64 39.38
C LYS A 140 -13.21 -55.42 39.81
N SER A 141 -13.44 -56.56 39.17
CA SER A 141 -14.34 -57.63 39.60
C SER A 141 -13.80 -58.35 40.85
N VAL A 142 -14.68 -59.14 41.51
CA VAL A 142 -14.38 -60.19 42.51
C VAL A 142 -14.07 -59.63 43.92
N ASP A 143 -14.87 -59.88 44.95
CA ASP A 143 -15.51 -61.13 45.42
C ASP A 143 -16.86 -60.82 46.11
#